data_AF-A0A6A0H2N0-F1
#
_entry.id   AF-A0A6A0H2N0-F1
#
_cell.length_a   1.000
_cell.length_b   1.000
_cell.length_c   1.000
_cell.angle_alpha   90.00
_cell.angle_beta   90.00
_cell.angle_gamma   90.00
#
_symmetry.space_group_name_H-M   'P 1'
#
loop_
_entity.id
_entity.type
_entity.pdbx_description
1 polymer ?
#
loop_
_entity_poly.entity_id
_entity_poly.type
_entity_poly.pdbx_seq_one_letter_code
_entity_poly.pdbx_strand_id
1 'polypeptide(L)'
;MFKKHCVSAWEGNSETVKSNGCNIDSFDGAEEDWRKNSSLPLRTWPQDVGIIAMEVYFPAQFVDQAELEDFDGVSKGKYTIGLGQTRMGFCSDCEDINSLCLTALTQLMEKTGIDYTSIGRLEVGTETLVDKSKSVKSFLMTAFAASGNSDVEGVDSTNACYGGTAALFNAVNWVESSAWDGS
;
A
#
# COMPACT_ATOMS: atom_id res chain seq x y z
N MET A 1 12.78 -20.85 -10.20
CA MET A 1 11.40 -20.79 -9.67
C MET A 1 11.43 -19.82 -8.49
N PHE A 2 11.36 -18.51 -8.76
CA PHE A 2 11.43 -17.47 -7.72
C PHE A 2 10.19 -16.59 -7.88
N LYS A 3 9.33 -16.61 -6.85
CA LYS A 3 8.15 -15.74 -6.76
C LYS A 3 8.60 -14.40 -6.18
N LYS A 4 8.24 -13.29 -6.83
CA LYS A 4 8.37 -11.93 -6.29
C LYS A 4 7.06 -11.56 -5.57
N HIS A 5 7.10 -10.74 -4.53
CA HIS A 5 5.96 -10.45 -3.63
C HIS A 5 5.70 -8.93 -3.56
N CYS A 6 4.47 -8.48 -3.84
CA CYS A 6 3.91 -7.12 -3.84
C CYS A 6 2.39 -7.30 -3.72
N VAL A 7 1.60 -6.57 -2.93
CA VAL A 7 0.24 -6.94 -2.46
C VAL A 7 -0.79 -5.84 -2.69
N SER A 8 -2.01 -6.15 -3.15
CA SER A 8 -3.19 -5.25 -3.24
C SER A 8 -4.52 -6.05 -3.42
N ALA A 9 -5.67 -5.49 -3.79
CA ALA A 9 -6.89 -6.23 -4.20
C ALA A 9 -7.49 -5.56 -5.46
N TRP A 10 -8.23 -6.29 -6.32
CA TRP A 10 -8.57 -5.90 -7.71
C TRP A 10 -10.08 -5.92 -8.04
N GLU A 11 -10.54 -5.01 -8.92
CA GLU A 11 -11.63 -5.19 -9.92
C GLU A 11 -11.32 -4.33 -11.18
N GLY A 12 -11.58 -4.89 -12.38
CA GLY A 12 -11.23 -4.34 -13.72
C GLY A 12 -12.03 -3.09 -14.15
N ASN A 13 -11.75 -2.41 -15.26
CA ASN A 13 -11.39 -2.86 -16.61
C ASN A 13 -10.67 -1.75 -17.43
N SER A 14 -10.03 -2.18 -18.51
CA SER A 14 -9.14 -1.54 -19.48
C SER A 14 -9.59 -0.24 -20.16
N GLU A 15 -8.62 0.61 -20.57
CA GLU A 15 -8.51 1.07 -21.97
C GLU A 15 -7.16 1.76 -22.29
N THR A 16 -6.54 1.34 -23.40
CA THR A 16 -5.30 1.85 -24.02
C THR A 16 -5.54 3.09 -24.88
N VAL A 17 -4.61 4.07 -24.86
CA VAL A 17 -4.51 5.12 -25.89
C VAL A 17 -3.11 5.15 -26.51
N LYS A 18 -3.10 5.12 -27.85
CA LYS A 18 -1.94 5.06 -28.75
C LYS A 18 -1.28 6.43 -28.96
N SER A 19 0.03 6.38 -29.18
CA SER A 19 0.94 7.45 -29.57
C SER A 19 0.75 7.96 -31.01
N ASN A 20 0.98 9.26 -31.22
CA ASN A 20 1.49 9.87 -32.47
C ASN A 20 2.56 10.88 -31.99
N GLY A 21 3.82 10.92 -32.41
CA GLY A 21 4.40 10.68 -33.73
C GLY A 21 4.87 12.02 -34.29
N CYS A 22 6.16 12.36 -34.15
CA CYS A 22 6.82 13.38 -34.97
C CYS A 22 8.33 13.12 -35.03
N ASN A 23 8.80 12.67 -36.20
CA ASN A 23 10.21 12.57 -36.58
C ASN A 23 10.73 13.95 -36.99
N ILE A 24 11.95 14.28 -36.58
CA ILE A 24 12.78 15.23 -37.32
C ILE A 24 14.20 14.62 -37.42
N ASP A 25 14.49 14.09 -38.59
CA ASP A 25 15.83 13.70 -39.00
C ASP A 25 16.63 14.97 -39.33
N SER A 26 17.82 15.11 -38.74
CA SER A 26 19.07 15.53 -39.43
C SER A 26 20.07 16.17 -38.46
N PHE A 27 21.04 15.37 -37.98
CA PHE A 27 22.36 15.85 -37.57
C PHE A 27 23.37 14.74 -37.83
N ASP A 28 24.00 14.78 -39.00
CA ASP A 28 25.11 13.91 -39.38
C ASP A 28 26.39 14.35 -38.65
N GLY A 29 26.99 13.44 -37.88
CA GLY A 29 28.39 13.55 -37.46
C GLY A 29 28.65 13.14 -36.01
N ALA A 30 29.22 11.93 -35.86
CA ALA A 30 29.79 11.34 -34.64
C ALA A 30 28.80 10.78 -33.60
N GLU A 31 28.07 9.72 -33.97
CA GLU A 31 27.47 8.80 -33.00
C GLU A 31 28.45 7.63 -32.75
N GLU A 32 29.43 7.85 -31.89
CA GLU A 32 30.13 6.74 -31.25
C GLU A 32 29.12 6.03 -30.32
N ASP A 33 28.66 4.89 -30.80
CA ASP A 33 27.68 4.00 -30.20
C ASP A 33 28.19 3.42 -28.88
N TRP A 34 28.06 4.21 -27.81
CA TRP A 34 28.39 3.82 -26.42
C TRP A 34 27.60 2.58 -25.95
N ARG A 35 26.52 2.18 -26.64
CA ARG A 35 25.74 0.98 -26.32
C ARG A 35 26.50 -0.32 -26.65
N LYS A 36 27.50 -0.28 -27.54
CA LYS A 36 28.27 -1.47 -27.93
C LYS A 36 29.25 -1.96 -26.86
N ASN A 37 29.43 -1.23 -25.75
CA ASN A 37 30.39 -1.61 -24.72
C ASN A 37 29.85 -1.56 -23.28
N SER A 38 28.53 -1.54 -23.09
CA SER A 38 27.97 -1.67 -21.74
C SER A 38 27.73 -3.15 -21.41
N SER A 39 28.67 -3.77 -20.70
CA SER A 39 28.48 -5.05 -20.00
C SER A 39 27.56 -4.95 -18.78
N LEU A 40 26.80 -3.85 -18.66
CA LEU A 40 25.82 -3.66 -17.60
C LEU A 40 24.61 -4.56 -17.92
N PRO A 41 24.16 -5.38 -16.96
CA PRO A 41 22.95 -6.19 -17.16
C PRO A 41 21.82 -5.25 -17.56
N LEU A 42 21.13 -5.56 -18.66
CA LEU A 42 19.91 -4.85 -19.05
C LEU A 42 18.98 -4.87 -17.84
N ARG A 43 18.73 -3.71 -17.21
CA ARG A 43 17.71 -3.57 -16.18
C ARG A 43 16.40 -3.99 -16.83
N THR A 44 15.92 -5.17 -16.47
CA THR A 44 14.62 -5.66 -16.92
C THR A 44 13.59 -5.08 -15.97
N TRP A 45 12.67 -4.30 -16.53
CA TRP A 45 11.53 -3.79 -15.78
C TRP A 45 10.76 -4.95 -15.16
N PRO A 46 10.32 -4.83 -13.89
CA PRO A 46 9.49 -5.86 -13.29
C PRO A 46 8.24 -6.08 -14.14
N GLN A 47 7.83 -7.33 -14.25
CA GLN A 47 6.64 -7.75 -14.99
C GLN A 47 5.60 -8.20 -13.97
N ASP A 48 4.32 -8.10 -14.34
CA ASP A 48 3.20 -8.54 -13.52
C ASP A 48 3.19 -7.92 -12.11
N VAL A 49 3.46 -6.61 -12.04
CA VAL A 49 3.41 -5.85 -10.78
C VAL A 49 1.98 -5.83 -10.26
N GLY A 50 1.81 -6.13 -8.97
CA GLY A 50 0.48 -6.25 -8.39
C GLY A 50 0.51 -6.82 -6.98
N ILE A 51 -0.25 -7.90 -6.78
CA ILE A 51 -0.75 -8.36 -5.49
C ILE A 51 -0.27 -9.77 -5.14
N ILE A 52 0.26 -10.02 -3.94
CA ILE A 52 0.95 -11.25 -3.60
C ILE A 52 0.64 -11.72 -2.16
N ALA A 53 0.35 -10.85 -1.18
CA ALA A 53 0.08 -11.26 0.21
C ALA A 53 -0.68 -10.23 1.07
N MET A 54 -1.99 -10.35 1.25
CA MET A 54 -2.80 -9.36 1.98
C MET A 54 -3.08 -9.79 3.41
N GLU A 55 -3.03 -8.83 4.33
CA GLU A 55 -3.39 -9.03 5.74
C GLU A 55 -4.39 -7.96 6.18
N VAL A 56 -5.35 -8.35 7.02
CA VAL A 56 -6.41 -7.47 7.51
C VAL A 56 -6.56 -7.67 9.00
N TYR A 57 -6.50 -6.56 9.75
CA TYR A 57 -6.79 -6.54 11.17
C TYR A 57 -7.98 -5.62 11.46
N PHE A 58 -8.85 -6.06 12.34
CA PHE A 58 -9.95 -5.27 12.89
C PHE A 58 -10.03 -5.50 14.41
N PRO A 59 -10.47 -4.50 15.19
CA PRO A 59 -10.63 -4.63 16.64
C PRO A 59 -11.50 -5.83 17.02
N ALA A 60 -11.20 -6.44 18.17
CA ALA A 60 -11.95 -7.61 18.66
C ALA A 60 -13.33 -7.24 19.23
N GLN A 61 -13.52 -5.99 19.64
CA GLN A 61 -14.78 -5.51 20.21
C GLN A 61 -15.73 -5.01 19.13
N PHE A 62 -17.01 -5.32 19.28
CA PHE A 62 -18.06 -4.85 18.40
C PHE A 62 -19.34 -4.57 19.17
N VAL A 63 -20.20 -3.74 18.59
CA VAL A 63 -21.59 -3.56 19.03
C VAL A 63 -22.53 -4.20 18.01
N ASP A 64 -23.56 -4.90 18.49
CA ASP A 64 -24.60 -5.45 17.64
C ASP A 64 -25.55 -4.33 17.20
N GLN A 65 -25.84 -4.24 15.91
CA GLN A 65 -26.64 -3.15 15.36
C GLN A 65 -28.11 -3.21 15.81
N ALA A 66 -28.65 -4.40 16.11
CA ALA A 66 -30.01 -4.50 16.65
C ALA A 66 -30.08 -3.99 18.10
N GLU A 67 -29.05 -4.28 18.91
CA GLU A 67 -28.96 -3.72 20.27
C GLU A 67 -28.75 -2.20 20.24
N LEU A 68 -27.99 -1.70 19.26
CA LEU A 68 -27.81 -0.26 19.07
C LEU A 68 -29.09 0.44 18.61
N GLU A 69 -29.91 -0.21 17.78
CA GLU A 69 -31.25 0.29 17.40
C GLU A 69 -32.14 0.47 18.64
N ASP A 70 -32.16 -0.54 19.52
CA ASP A 70 -32.93 -0.51 20.77
C ASP A 70 -32.39 0.57 21.74
N PHE A 71 -31.06 0.72 21.83
CA PHE A 71 -30.42 1.75 22.67
C PHE A 71 -30.72 3.18 22.20
N ASP A 72 -30.64 3.43 20.89
CA ASP A 72 -30.91 4.75 20.31
C ASP A 72 -32.42 5.08 20.23
N GLY A 73 -33.29 4.10 20.52
CA GLY A 73 -34.74 4.25 20.44
C GLY A 73 -35.25 4.46 19.00
N VAL A 74 -34.53 3.94 18.00
CA VAL A 74 -34.92 4.04 16.60
C VAL A 74 -35.81 2.85 16.19
N SER A 75 -36.48 2.97 15.04
CA SER A 75 -37.29 1.88 14.51
C SER A 75 -36.43 0.66 14.19
N LYS A 76 -36.90 -0.53 14.55
CA LYS A 76 -36.28 -1.80 14.16
C LYS A 76 -36.04 -1.86 12.65
N GLY A 77 -34.87 -2.32 12.25
CA GLY A 77 -34.49 -2.39 10.85
C GLY A 77 -33.82 -1.13 10.32
N LYS A 78 -33.72 -0.02 11.08
CA LYS A 78 -33.09 1.21 10.58
C LYS A 78 -31.61 0.99 10.21
N TYR A 79 -30.84 0.31 11.06
CA TYR A 79 -29.43 0.02 10.85
C TYR A 79 -29.27 -1.33 10.14
N THR A 80 -30.02 -2.35 10.58
CA THR A 80 -29.89 -3.71 10.06
C THR A 80 -30.43 -3.88 8.64
N ILE A 81 -31.55 -3.23 8.29
CA ILE A 81 -32.16 -3.29 6.95
C ILE A 81 -31.86 -2.01 6.16
N GLY A 82 -32.00 -0.84 6.79
CA GLY A 82 -31.83 0.46 6.14
C GLY A 82 -30.37 0.73 5.75
N LEU A 83 -29.42 0.50 6.65
CA LEU A 83 -27.98 0.60 6.36
C LEU A 83 -27.35 -0.72 5.93
N GLY A 84 -28.03 -1.86 6.16
CA GLY A 84 -27.49 -3.19 5.86
C GLY A 84 -26.34 -3.63 6.78
N GLN A 85 -26.21 -3.03 7.97
CA GLN A 85 -25.12 -3.32 8.90
C GLN A 85 -25.59 -4.27 10.00
N THR A 86 -24.81 -5.31 10.28
CA THR A 86 -25.11 -6.28 11.35
C THR A 86 -24.33 -6.00 12.63
N ARG A 87 -23.06 -5.63 12.50
CA ARG A 87 -22.15 -5.35 13.62
C ARG A 87 -21.23 -4.20 13.26
N MET A 88 -20.83 -3.42 14.26
CA MET A 88 -19.85 -2.35 14.11
C MET A 88 -18.70 -2.57 15.08
N GLY A 89 -17.51 -2.82 14.53
CA GLY A 89 -16.28 -2.90 15.31
C GLY A 89 -15.84 -1.52 15.80
N PHE A 90 -15.26 -1.44 16.99
CA PHE A 90 -14.73 -0.19 17.54
C PHE A 90 -13.44 -0.45 18.32
N CYS A 91 -12.56 0.54 18.36
CA CYS A 91 -11.33 0.48 19.13
C CYS A 91 -11.61 0.76 20.61
N SER A 92 -10.96 0.01 21.49
CA SER A 92 -10.86 0.36 22.91
C SER A 92 -9.84 1.49 23.13
N ASP A 93 -9.69 1.97 24.37
CA ASP A 93 -8.63 2.91 24.76
C ASP A 93 -7.21 2.37 24.57
N CYS A 94 -7.07 1.05 24.39
CA CYS A 94 -5.82 0.37 24.14
C CYS A 94 -5.45 0.26 22.65
N GLU A 95 -6.34 0.68 21.74
CA GLU A 95 -6.14 0.55 20.29
C GLU A 95 -6.27 1.91 19.58
N ASP A 96 -5.26 2.26 18.80
CA ASP A 96 -5.23 3.42 17.90
C ASP A 96 -4.74 3.02 16.49
N ILE A 97 -4.80 3.93 15.52
CA ILE A 97 -4.36 3.66 14.13
C ILE A 97 -2.93 3.10 14.06
N ASN A 98 -2.03 3.54 14.94
CA ASN A 98 -0.65 3.09 14.97
C ASN A 98 -0.57 1.61 15.36
N SER A 99 -1.29 1.23 16.43
CA SER A 99 -1.38 -0.15 16.90
C SER A 99 -2.07 -1.07 15.90
N LEU A 100 -3.12 -0.60 15.21
CA LEU A 100 -3.82 -1.35 14.16
C LEU A 100 -2.87 -1.65 12.99
N CYS A 101 -2.20 -0.60 12.47
CA CYS A 101 -1.26 -0.75 11.36
C CYS A 101 -0.05 -1.60 11.73
N LEU A 102 0.49 -1.44 12.94
CA LEU A 102 1.63 -2.24 13.42
C LEU A 102 1.24 -3.72 13.56
N THR A 103 0.04 -3.99 14.05
CA THR A 103 -0.49 -5.36 14.18
C THR A 103 -0.68 -6.02 12.82
N ALA A 104 -1.30 -5.31 11.86
CA ALA A 104 -1.48 -5.82 10.50
C ALA A 104 -0.13 -6.07 9.79
N LEU A 105 0.82 -5.13 9.91
CA LEU A 105 2.16 -5.27 9.34
C LEU A 105 2.90 -6.47 9.95
N THR A 106 2.92 -6.59 11.27
CA THR A 106 3.64 -7.68 11.95
C THR A 106 3.05 -9.04 11.58
N GLN A 107 1.71 -9.17 11.58
CA GLN A 107 1.05 -10.41 11.16
C GLN A 107 1.34 -10.75 9.69
N LEU A 108 1.38 -9.75 8.80
CA LEU A 108 1.70 -9.97 7.40
C LEU A 108 3.11 -10.54 7.24
N MET A 109 4.10 -9.92 7.88
CA MET A 109 5.49 -10.34 7.81
C MET A 109 5.68 -11.75 8.39
N GLU A 110 5.07 -12.03 9.54
CA GLU A 110 5.11 -13.35 10.18
C GLU A 110 4.47 -14.46 9.32
N LYS A 111 3.29 -14.20 8.72
CA LYS A 111 2.57 -15.20 7.91
C LYS A 111 3.23 -15.46 6.57
N THR A 112 3.85 -14.44 5.99
CA THR A 112 4.53 -14.55 4.68
C THR A 112 5.98 -15.03 4.80
N GLY A 113 6.61 -14.83 5.96
CA GLY A 113 8.04 -15.09 6.15
C GLY A 113 8.93 -14.12 5.38
N ILE A 114 8.41 -12.95 4.97
CA ILE A 114 9.18 -11.89 4.32
C ILE A 114 10.10 -11.24 5.37
N ASP A 115 11.35 -11.00 5.01
CA ASP A 115 12.30 -10.32 5.89
C ASP A 115 12.08 -8.80 5.84
N TYR A 116 12.17 -8.13 6.99
CA TYR A 116 12.03 -6.67 7.04
C TYR A 116 13.11 -5.95 6.23
N THR A 117 14.25 -6.59 5.95
CA THR A 117 15.30 -6.03 5.09
C THR A 117 14.96 -6.07 3.59
N SER A 118 13.95 -6.84 3.16
CA SER A 118 13.52 -6.90 1.76
C SER A 118 12.36 -5.94 1.46
N ILE A 119 12.20 -4.88 2.24
CA ILE A 119 11.17 -3.87 2.02
C ILE A 119 11.86 -2.55 1.74
N GLY A 120 11.81 -2.09 0.48
CA GLY A 120 12.36 -0.78 0.07
C GLY A 120 11.36 0.37 0.16
N ARG A 121 10.06 0.09 0.31
CA ARG A 121 9.02 1.13 0.40
C ARG A 121 7.87 0.74 1.32
N LEU A 122 7.45 1.68 2.16
CA LEU A 122 6.31 1.56 3.06
C LEU A 122 5.46 2.84 2.99
N GLU A 123 4.22 2.71 2.53
CA GLU A 123 3.24 3.80 2.50
C GLU A 123 2.03 3.47 3.36
N VAL A 124 1.47 4.49 4.01
CA VAL A 124 0.26 4.35 4.84
C VAL A 124 -0.82 5.26 4.29
N GLY A 125 -1.94 4.68 3.90
CA GLY A 125 -3.16 5.43 3.58
C GLY A 125 -4.03 5.58 4.82
N THR A 126 -4.22 6.80 5.31
CA THR A 126 -5.09 7.06 6.47
C THR A 126 -5.76 8.43 6.38
N GLU A 127 -7.00 8.52 6.86
CA GLU A 127 -7.69 9.79 7.14
C GLU A 127 -7.68 10.16 8.63
N THR A 128 -7.25 9.23 9.49
CA THR A 128 -7.16 9.43 10.93
C THR A 128 -5.76 9.92 11.29
N LEU A 129 -5.62 11.23 11.51
CA LEU A 129 -4.38 11.83 12.01
C LEU A 129 -4.34 11.80 13.54
N VAL A 130 -3.41 11.02 14.11
CA VAL A 130 -3.08 11.08 15.54
C VAL A 130 -2.14 12.24 15.86
N ASP A 131 -1.15 12.49 15.00
CA ASP A 131 -0.17 13.58 15.14
C ASP A 131 -0.11 14.36 13.82
N LYS A 132 -0.03 15.70 13.90
CA LYS A 132 0.03 16.61 12.73
C LYS A 132 1.42 16.69 12.09
N SER A 133 2.44 16.23 12.79
CA SER A 133 3.85 16.35 12.47
C SER A 133 4.54 15.00 12.27
N LYS A 134 4.09 13.95 12.97
CA LYS A 134 4.63 12.59 12.87
C LYS A 134 3.65 11.69 12.12
N SER A 135 4.15 11.12 11.03
CA SER A 135 3.43 10.13 10.25
C SER A 135 3.31 8.79 10.97
N VAL A 136 2.23 8.05 10.69
CA VAL A 136 2.05 6.64 11.08
C VAL A 136 3.20 5.81 10.52
N LYS A 137 3.65 6.08 9.29
CA LYS A 137 4.83 5.45 8.70
C LYS A 137 6.07 5.54 9.61
N SER A 138 6.32 6.70 10.22
CA SER A 138 7.47 6.86 11.13
C SER A 138 7.34 6.00 12.38
N PHE A 139 6.12 5.77 12.86
CA PHE A 139 5.87 4.85 13.97
C PHE A 139 6.08 3.39 13.53
N LEU A 140 5.63 2.99 12.33
CA LEU A 140 5.81 1.64 11.81
C LEU A 140 7.29 1.27 11.59
N MET A 141 8.16 2.25 11.34
CA MET A 141 9.61 2.02 11.26
C MET A 141 10.21 1.43 12.56
N THR A 142 9.50 1.50 13.69
CA THR A 142 9.91 0.80 14.91
C THR A 142 9.99 -0.72 14.73
N ALA A 143 9.14 -1.32 13.90
CA ALA A 143 9.20 -2.75 13.56
C ALA A 143 10.47 -3.12 12.77
N PHE A 144 10.95 -2.19 11.94
CA PHE A 144 12.14 -2.38 11.12
C PHE A 144 13.44 -2.18 11.90
N ALA A 145 13.40 -1.52 13.05
CA ALA A 145 14.59 -1.18 13.83
C ALA A 145 15.43 -2.41 14.21
N ALA A 146 14.80 -3.53 14.55
CA ALA A 146 15.49 -4.77 14.89
C ALA A 146 16.24 -5.40 13.70
N SER A 147 15.74 -5.20 12.48
CA SER A 147 16.39 -5.66 11.24
C SER A 147 17.54 -4.76 10.79
N GLY A 148 17.64 -3.54 11.35
CA GLY A 148 18.58 -2.51 10.91
C GLY A 148 18.21 -1.85 9.58
N ASN A 149 17.06 -2.18 8.98
CA ASN A 149 16.58 -1.54 7.76
C ASN A 149 15.99 -0.15 8.05
N SER A 150 16.77 0.89 7.79
CA SER A 150 16.33 2.28 7.91
C SER A 150 16.08 2.96 6.56
N ASP A 151 16.48 2.33 5.45
CA ASP A 151 16.40 2.90 4.11
C ASP A 151 15.11 2.45 3.42
N VAL A 152 13.98 2.91 3.96
CA VAL A 152 12.64 2.56 3.48
C VAL A 152 11.93 3.83 3.03
N GLU A 153 11.70 3.95 1.72
CA GLU A 153 10.97 5.07 1.12
C GLU A 153 9.49 5.09 1.54
N GLY A 154 8.81 6.20 1.27
CA GLY A 154 7.36 6.33 1.45
C GLY A 154 6.96 7.26 2.59
N VAL A 155 5.71 7.69 2.52
CA VAL A 155 5.07 8.68 3.41
C VAL A 155 3.63 8.27 3.68
N ASP A 156 2.94 9.05 4.51
CA ASP A 156 1.50 8.91 4.70
C ASP A 156 0.76 9.63 3.55
N SER A 157 -0.21 8.94 2.97
CA SER A 157 -1.11 9.48 1.96
C SER A 157 -2.49 9.73 2.57
N THR A 158 -2.88 10.99 2.68
CA THR A 158 -4.16 11.41 3.28
C THR A 158 -5.09 12.00 2.22
N ASN A 159 -6.16 11.28 1.90
CA ASN A 159 -7.29 11.82 1.15
C ASN A 159 -8.57 11.01 1.44
N ALA A 160 -9.20 11.26 2.59
CA ALA A 160 -10.34 10.49 3.07
C ALA A 160 -10.11 8.97 2.89
N CYS A 161 -11.16 8.24 2.48
CA CYS A 161 -11.08 6.82 2.15
C CYS A 161 -10.23 6.51 0.89
N TYR A 162 -9.84 7.51 0.09
CA TYR A 162 -8.99 7.33 -1.10
C TYR A 162 -7.49 7.21 -0.75
N GLY A 163 -7.08 7.60 0.45
CA GLY A 163 -5.66 7.58 0.87
C GLY A 163 -4.98 6.22 0.66
N GLY A 164 -5.69 5.12 0.94
CA GLY A 164 -5.18 3.76 0.71
C GLY A 164 -4.98 3.42 -0.77
N THR A 165 -5.86 3.89 -1.65
CA THR A 165 -5.72 3.68 -3.11
C THR A 165 -4.57 4.49 -3.67
N ALA A 166 -4.38 5.73 -3.19
CA ALA A 166 -3.23 6.55 -3.56
C ALA A 166 -1.90 5.88 -3.15
N ALA A 167 -1.81 5.38 -1.92
CA ALA A 167 -0.63 4.66 -1.42
C ALA A 167 -0.32 3.43 -2.28
N LEU A 168 -1.35 2.70 -2.69
CA LEU A 168 -1.20 1.56 -3.57
C LEU A 168 -0.63 1.95 -4.95
N PHE A 169 -1.23 2.95 -5.61
CA PHE A 169 -0.74 3.38 -6.91
C PHE A 169 0.68 3.92 -6.85
N ASN A 170 1.05 4.63 -5.78
CA ASN A 170 2.42 5.06 -5.58
C ASN A 170 3.38 3.88 -5.43
N ALA A 171 3.00 2.82 -4.72
CA ALA A 171 3.81 1.61 -4.59
C ALA A 171 4.01 0.90 -5.93
N VAL A 172 2.94 0.73 -6.72
CA VAL A 172 3.02 0.14 -8.08
C VAL A 172 3.94 0.99 -8.96
N ASN A 173 3.72 2.30 -9.00
CA ASN A 173 4.54 3.23 -9.79
C ASN A 173 6.01 3.20 -9.35
N TRP A 174 6.29 3.05 -8.06
CA TRP A 174 7.66 2.96 -7.55
C TRP A 174 8.35 1.66 -8.03
N VAL A 175 7.66 0.52 -7.96
CA VAL A 175 8.18 -0.76 -8.49
C VAL A 175 8.46 -0.67 -9.99
N GLU A 176 7.60 0.01 -10.74
CA GLU A 176 7.76 0.24 -12.18
C GLU A 176 8.73 1.39 -12.52
N SER A 177 9.34 2.05 -11.53
CA SER A 177 10.23 3.19 -11.73
C SER A 177 11.71 2.81 -11.78
N SER A 178 12.54 3.68 -12.36
CA SER A 178 13.99 3.49 -12.35
C SER A 178 14.60 3.56 -10.94
N ALA A 179 13.84 4.07 -9.96
CA ALA A 179 14.22 4.14 -8.55
C ALA A 179 14.01 2.82 -7.81
N TRP A 180 13.34 1.82 -8.41
CA TRP A 180 13.21 0.51 -7.80
C TRP A 180 14.58 -0.12 -7.54
N ASP A 181 14.78 -0.55 -6.30
CA ASP A 181 16.03 -1.12 -5.78
C ASP A 181 16.11 -2.65 -5.91
N GLY A 182 15.02 -3.30 -6.29
CA GLY A 182 14.96 -4.76 -6.45
C GLY A 182 14.63 -5.52 -5.16
N SER A 183 14.32 -4.82 -4.08
CA SER A 183 13.93 -5.38 -2.79
C SER A 183 12.59 -6.11 -2.84
#